data_AF-A0A535B7T8-F1
#
_entry.id   AF-A0A535B7T8-F1
#
_cell.length_a   1.000
_cell.length_b   1.000
_cell.length_c   1.000
_cell.angle_alpha   90.00
_cell.angle_beta   90.00
_cell.angle_gamma   90.00
#
_symmetry.space_group_name_H-M   'P 1'
#
loop_
_entity.id
_entity.type
_entity.pdbx_description
1 polymer ?
#
loop_
_entity_poly.entity_id
_entity_poly.type
_entity_poly.pdbx_seq_one_letter_code
_entity_poly.pdbx_strand_id
1 'polypeptide(L)'
;MLGILDDVTRHCGMAFANDADEVFVLGAMLEQPAASLAGSEYLKEIRGLIGGRLTMDLGLEARLHRAVLALIRQRIATTAHDCSNGGLAVALAEMCLAGGKGLDASGADLGL
;
A
#
# COMPACT_ATOMS: atom_id res chain seq x y z
N MET A 1 9.48 2.52 15.05
CA MET A 1 9.93 3.92 14.81
C MET A 1 9.04 4.84 15.64
N LEU A 2 9.56 5.98 16.13
CA LEU A 2 8.74 7.02 16.78
C LEU A 2 8.63 8.22 15.83
N GLY A 3 7.43 8.80 15.72
CA GLY A 3 7.15 10.00 14.95
C GLY A 3 6.26 10.96 15.74
N ILE A 4 6.21 12.22 15.30
CA ILE A 4 5.39 13.27 15.91
C ILE A 4 4.38 13.77 14.88
N LEU A 5 3.14 13.94 15.31
CA LEU A 5 2.11 14.66 14.57
C LEU A 5 1.94 16.03 15.20
N ASP A 6 2.06 17.09 14.41
CA ASP A 6 1.82 18.46 14.88
C ASP A 6 0.36 18.67 15.32
N ASP A 7 -0.56 17.92 14.71
CA ASP A 7 -1.99 17.93 15.02
C ASP A 7 -2.56 16.52 14.84
N VAL A 8 -3.00 15.91 15.94
CA VAL A 8 -3.55 14.54 15.97
C VAL A 8 -4.86 14.40 15.19
N THR A 9 -5.60 15.49 15.00
CA THR A 9 -6.85 15.47 14.23
C THR A 9 -6.61 15.25 12.74
N ARG A 10 -5.36 15.38 12.29
CA ARG A 10 -4.93 15.15 10.90
C ARG A 10 -4.33 13.77 10.67
N HIS A 11 -4.52 12.83 11.60
CA HIS A 11 -4.11 11.45 11.37
C HIS A 11 -4.86 10.86 10.16
N CYS A 12 -4.17 10.02 9.40
CA CYS A 12 -4.73 9.31 8.25
C CYS A 12 -4.84 7.83 8.61
N GLY A 13 -6.05 7.29 8.54
CA GLY A 13 -6.31 5.87 8.79
C GLY A 13 -6.25 5.05 7.50
N MET A 14 -6.34 3.73 7.66
CA MET A 14 -6.35 2.77 6.54
C MET A 14 -7.74 2.43 6.00
N ALA A 15 -8.79 2.64 6.80
CA ALA A 15 -10.15 2.26 6.44
C ALA A 15 -10.65 3.10 5.27
N PHE A 16 -11.17 2.49 4.20
CA PHE A 16 -11.81 3.25 3.12
C PHE A 16 -12.90 4.17 3.69
N ALA A 17 -12.78 5.47 3.39
CA ALA A 17 -13.57 6.50 4.07
C ALA A 17 -14.82 6.87 3.29
N ASN A 18 -14.70 7.13 1.99
CA ASN A 18 -15.79 7.64 1.17
C ASN A 18 -16.11 6.72 0.00
N ASP A 19 -17.36 6.77 -0.45
CA ASP A 19 -17.75 6.15 -1.72
C ASP A 19 -17.19 6.99 -2.88
N ALA A 20 -16.84 6.33 -3.97
CA ALA A 20 -16.25 6.93 -5.17
C ALA A 20 -14.87 7.60 -4.99
N ASP A 21 -14.19 7.40 -3.85
CA ASP A 21 -12.76 7.70 -3.74
C ASP A 21 -11.97 6.84 -4.75
N GLU A 22 -11.03 7.46 -5.45
CA GLU A 22 -10.11 6.76 -6.34
C GLU A 22 -8.94 6.17 -5.53
N VAL A 23 -8.55 4.93 -5.86
CA VAL A 23 -7.47 4.22 -5.19
C VAL A 23 -6.22 4.23 -6.06
N PHE A 24 -5.11 4.72 -5.50
CA PHE A 24 -3.82 4.80 -6.18
C PHE A 24 -2.79 3.90 -5.49
N VAL A 25 -2.03 3.15 -6.30
CA VAL A 25 -0.84 2.43 -5.84
C VAL A 25 0.38 3.32 -6.08
N LEU A 26 1.15 3.57 -5.03
CA LEU A 26 2.33 4.41 -5.09
C LEU A 26 3.60 3.59 -4.87
N GLY A 27 4.68 3.97 -5.55
CA GLY A 27 6.02 3.40 -5.33
C GLY A 27 6.38 2.20 -6.21
N ALA A 28 5.41 1.57 -6.87
CA ALA A 28 5.70 0.50 -7.83
C ALA A 28 4.60 0.38 -8.90
N MET A 29 4.95 -0.25 -10.03
CA MET A 29 3.97 -0.73 -11.01
C MET A 29 3.33 -2.03 -10.50
N LEU A 30 2.14 -2.34 -11.00
CA LEU A 30 1.43 -3.59 -10.67
C LEU A 30 2.09 -4.81 -11.31
N GLU A 31 2.52 -4.70 -12.56
CA GLU A 31 3.35 -5.72 -13.17
C GLU A 31 4.76 -5.66 -12.57
N GLN A 32 5.17 -6.77 -11.96
CA GLN A 32 6.47 -6.92 -11.33
C GLN A 32 7.09 -8.27 -11.69
N PRO A 33 8.42 -8.35 -11.78
CA PRO A 33 9.09 -9.62 -12.03
C PRO A 33 8.80 -10.61 -10.89
N ALA A 34 8.72 -11.91 -11.17
CA ALA A 34 8.46 -12.95 -10.17
C ALA A 34 9.48 -12.94 -8.99
N ALA A 35 10.68 -12.38 -9.21
CA ALA A 35 11.67 -12.16 -8.16
C ALA A 35 11.18 -11.25 -7.01
N SER A 36 10.18 -10.39 -7.26
CA SER A 36 9.52 -9.56 -6.23
C SER A 36 8.83 -10.39 -5.15
N LEU A 37 8.51 -11.66 -5.41
CA LEU A 37 7.90 -12.57 -4.43
C LEU A 37 8.92 -13.20 -3.47
N ALA A 38 10.22 -12.86 -3.58
CA ALA A 38 11.24 -13.33 -2.66
C ALA A 38 10.86 -12.99 -1.20
N GLY A 39 10.88 -14.00 -0.33
CA GLY A 39 10.52 -13.84 1.09
C GLY A 39 9.06 -13.50 1.38
N SER A 40 8.16 -13.52 0.39
CA SER A 40 6.74 -13.21 0.59
C SER A 40 5.99 -14.31 1.35
N GLU A 41 4.91 -13.94 2.05
CA GLU A 41 3.99 -14.92 2.65
C GLU A 41 3.38 -15.86 1.59
N TYR A 42 3.15 -15.38 0.36
CA TYR A 42 2.70 -16.24 -0.73
C TYR A 42 3.70 -17.37 -1.02
N LEU A 43 5.00 -17.07 -1.08
CA LEU A 43 6.02 -18.08 -1.34
C LEU A 43 6.11 -19.10 -0.19
N LYS A 44 5.99 -18.64 1.05
CA LYS A 44 5.98 -19.47 2.25
C LYS A 44 4.76 -20.40 2.28
N GLU A 45 3.55 -19.84 2.20
CA GLU A 45 2.31 -20.58 2.41
C GLU A 45 1.91 -21.45 1.21
N ILE A 46 2.12 -20.96 -0.01
CA ILE A 46 1.69 -21.67 -1.23
C ILE A 46 2.78 -22.56 -1.81
N ARG A 47 4.05 -22.17 -1.66
CA ARG A 47 5.20 -22.92 -2.23
C ARG A 47 6.07 -23.60 -1.18
N GLY A 48 5.80 -23.41 0.11
CA GLY A 48 6.62 -24.00 1.18
C GLY A 48 8.07 -23.50 1.18
N LEU A 49 8.34 -22.35 0.55
CA LEU A 49 9.69 -21.85 0.33
C LEU A 49 9.88 -20.50 1.01
N ILE A 50 10.94 -20.39 1.80
CA ILE A 50 11.40 -19.13 2.38
C ILE A 50 12.78 -18.85 1.79
N GLY A 51 12.88 -17.85 0.92
CA GLY A 51 14.14 -17.52 0.26
C GLY A 51 13.98 -16.53 -0.89
N GLY A 52 15.07 -16.36 -1.65
CA GLY A 52 15.20 -15.36 -2.70
C GLY A 52 16.06 -14.18 -2.29
N ARG A 53 16.26 -13.23 -3.20
CA ARG A 53 17.06 -12.03 -2.98
C ARG A 53 16.16 -10.81 -2.95
N LEU A 54 16.09 -10.17 -1.79
CA LEU A 54 15.39 -8.90 -1.63
C LEU A 54 16.22 -7.77 -2.22
N THR A 55 15.55 -6.85 -2.91
CA THR A 55 16.13 -5.62 -3.44
C THR A 55 15.23 -4.46 -3.10
N MET A 56 15.80 -3.32 -2.70
CA MET A 56 15.05 -2.13 -2.33
C MET A 56 15.83 -0.89 -2.74
N ASP A 57 15.14 0.09 -3.31
CA ASP A 57 15.67 1.42 -3.56
C ASP A 57 15.28 2.35 -2.40
N LEU A 58 16.23 2.59 -1.49
CA LEU A 58 16.01 3.46 -0.33
C LEU A 58 15.78 4.93 -0.71
N GLY A 59 16.29 5.36 -1.88
CA GLY A 59 16.07 6.71 -2.39
C GLY A 59 14.64 6.90 -2.90
N LEU A 60 14.10 5.90 -3.59
CA LEU A 60 12.69 5.83 -3.96
C LEU A 60 11.80 5.80 -2.71
N GLU A 61 12.12 4.96 -1.73
CA GLU A 61 11.37 4.83 -0.48
C GLU A 61 11.30 6.16 0.29
N ALA A 62 12.43 6.87 0.41
CA ALA A 62 12.46 8.18 1.06
C ALA A 62 11.61 9.23 0.31
N ARG A 63 11.54 9.16 -1.03
CA ARG A 63 10.68 10.03 -1.84
C ARG A 63 9.20 9.67 -1.68
N LEU A 64 8.88 8.38 -1.63
CA LEU A 64 7.53 7.86 -1.42
C LEU A 64 6.98 8.35 -0.08
N HIS A 65 7.72 8.18 1.01
CA HIS A 65 7.32 8.69 2.33
C HIS A 65 7.06 10.20 2.33
N ARG A 66 7.91 11.00 1.68
CA ARG A 66 7.67 12.45 1.55
C ARG A 66 6.41 12.76 0.76
N ALA A 67 6.15 12.03 -0.32
CA ALA A 67 4.96 12.21 -1.15
C ALA A 67 3.68 11.87 -0.37
N VAL A 68 3.64 10.72 0.30
CA VAL A 68 2.49 10.28 1.13
C VAL A 68 2.21 11.29 2.24
N LEU A 69 3.25 11.74 2.96
CA LEU A 69 3.09 12.77 4.00
C LEU A 69 2.58 14.10 3.43
N ALA A 70 3.01 14.48 2.22
CA ALA A 70 2.50 15.68 1.56
C ALA A 70 1.02 15.54 1.18
N LEU A 71 0.60 14.40 0.62
CA LEU A 71 -0.79 14.12 0.26
C LEU A 71 -1.72 14.16 1.48
N ILE A 72 -1.31 13.54 2.59
CA ILE A 72 -2.05 13.57 3.86
C ILE A 72 -2.13 14.99 4.40
N ARG A 73 -1.01 15.73 4.41
CA ARG A 73 -0.98 17.11 4.92
C ARG A 73 -1.86 18.04 4.09
N GLN A 74 -1.91 17.86 2.78
CA GLN A 74 -2.75 18.66 1.88
C GLN A 74 -4.22 18.21 1.87
N ARG A 75 -4.57 17.16 2.64
CA ARG A 75 -5.91 16.54 2.65
C ARG A 75 -6.36 16.04 1.27
N ILE A 76 -5.39 15.65 0.44
CA ILE A 76 -5.65 14.99 -0.85
C ILE A 76 -5.93 13.51 -0.60
N ALA A 77 -5.10 12.86 0.21
CA ALA A 77 -5.35 11.49 0.65
C ALA A 77 -6.29 11.50 1.86
N THR A 78 -7.46 10.89 1.71
CA THR A 78 -8.43 10.65 2.79
C THR A 78 -8.00 9.48 3.66
N THR A 79 -7.38 8.47 3.03
CA THR A 79 -6.93 7.22 3.64
C THR A 79 -5.60 6.82 3.04
N ALA A 80 -4.78 6.07 3.78
CA ALA A 80 -3.52 5.52 3.30
C ALA A 80 -3.20 4.21 4.04
N HIS A 81 -2.70 3.23 3.28
CA HIS A 81 -2.30 1.93 3.82
C HIS A 81 -1.05 1.43 3.11
N ASP A 82 -0.11 0.86 3.86
CA ASP A 82 1.09 0.26 3.27
C ASP A 82 0.81 -1.13 2.70
N CYS A 83 1.61 -1.52 1.70
CA CYS A 83 1.58 -2.86 1.13
C CYS A 83 2.74 -3.67 1.73
N SER A 84 2.45 -4.48 2.74
CA SER A 84 3.44 -5.28 3.46
C SER A 84 3.17 -6.77 3.35
N ASN A 85 2.87 -7.45 4.46
CA ASN A 85 2.67 -8.89 4.49
C ASN A 85 1.42 -9.27 3.69
N GLY A 86 1.53 -10.34 2.88
CA GLY A 86 0.45 -10.76 1.98
C GLY A 86 0.30 -9.92 0.72
N GLY A 87 1.01 -8.78 0.61
CA GLY A 87 1.05 -7.95 -0.58
C GLY A 87 -0.23 -7.16 -0.84
N LEU A 88 -0.38 -6.65 -2.06
CA LEU A 88 -1.41 -5.67 -2.41
C LEU A 88 -2.83 -6.20 -2.17
N ALA A 89 -3.08 -7.48 -2.48
CA ALA A 89 -4.40 -8.08 -2.30
C ALA A 89 -4.84 -8.05 -0.83
N VAL A 90 -3.92 -8.32 0.10
CA VAL A 90 -4.21 -8.28 1.54
C VAL A 90 -4.37 -6.85 2.01
N ALA A 91 -3.49 -5.94 1.60
CA ALA A 91 -3.60 -4.52 1.93
C ALA A 91 -4.97 -3.95 1.53
N LEU A 92 -5.45 -4.21 0.31
CA LEU A 92 -6.77 -3.76 -0.16
C LEU A 92 -7.92 -4.41 0.63
N ALA A 93 -7.80 -5.70 0.98
CA ALA A 93 -8.79 -6.40 1.79
C ALA A 93 -8.88 -5.80 3.20
N GLU A 94 -7.76 -5.48 3.84
CA GLU A 94 -7.71 -4.82 5.15
C GLU A 94 -8.39 -3.45 5.12
N MET A 95 -8.11 -2.65 4.08
CA MET A 95 -8.79 -1.36 3.88
C MET A 95 -10.31 -1.52 3.72
N CYS A 96 -10.75 -2.52 2.94
CA CYS A 96 -12.18 -2.83 2.75
C CYS A 96 -12.85 -3.23 4.06
N LEU A 97 -12.24 -4.15 4.80
CA LEU A 97 -12.76 -4.68 6.06
C LEU A 97 -12.82 -3.59 7.13
N ALA A 98 -11.78 -2.77 7.24
CA ALA A 98 -11.73 -1.68 8.20
C ALA A 98 -12.76 -0.58 7.89
N GLY A 99 -13.05 -0.32 6.61
CA GLY A 99 -14.05 0.66 6.17
C GLY A 99 -15.49 0.11 6.07
N GLY A 100 -15.67 -1.21 6.09
CA GLY A 100 -16.96 -1.83 5.77
C GLY A 100 -17.45 -1.52 4.34
N LYS A 101 -16.51 -1.24 3.43
CA LYS A 101 -16.76 -0.82 2.04
C LYS A 101 -15.99 -1.72 1.08
N GLY A 102 -16.62 -2.06 -0.05
CA GLY A 102 -15.96 -2.82 -1.11
C GLY A 102 -15.13 -1.93 -2.04
N LEU A 103 -14.30 -2.56 -2.86
CA LEU A 103 -13.56 -1.91 -3.95
C LEU A 103 -13.94 -2.58 -5.27
N ASP A 104 -14.35 -1.77 -6.26
CA ASP A 104 -14.43 -2.21 -7.65
C ASP A 104 -13.12 -1.85 -8.36
N ALA A 105 -12.31 -2.88 -8.67
CA ALA A 105 -11.06 -2.75 -9.40
C ALA A 105 -11.16 -3.25 -10.85
N SER A 106 -12.37 -3.47 -11.38
CA SER A 106 -12.57 -3.99 -12.75
C SER A 106 -12.04 -3.05 -13.84
N GLY A 107 -12.02 -1.74 -13.56
CA GLY A 107 -11.46 -0.70 -14.44
C GLY A 107 -10.07 -0.23 -14.03
N ALA A 108 -9.34 -0.97 -13.21
CA ALA A 108 -8.02 -0.54 -12.75
C ALA A 108 -7.05 -0.34 -13.93
N ASP A 109 -6.53 0.87 -14.06
CA ASP A 109 -5.43 1.16 -14.97
C ASP A 109 -4.15 0.55 -14.40
N LEU A 110 -3.63 -0.48 -15.07
CA LEU A 110 -2.43 -1.18 -14.67
C LEU A 110 -1.15 -0.47 -15.12
N GLY A 111 -1.27 0.64 -15.86
CA GLY A 111 -0.15 1.33 -16.50
C GLY A 111 0.47 0.53 -17.64
N LEU A 112 -0.34 -0.31 -18.31
CA LEU A 112 0.05 -1.18 -19.43
C LEU A 112 -0.28 -0.57 -20.80
#